data_AF-A0A9Q3GE05-F1
#
_entry.id   AF-A0A9Q3GE05-F1
#
_cell.length_a   1.000
_cell.length_b   1.000
_cell.length_c   1.000
_cell.angle_alpha   90.00
_cell.angle_beta   90.00
_cell.angle_gamma   90.00
#
_symmetry.space_group_name_H-M   'P 1'
#
loop_
_entity.id
_entity.type
_entity.pdbx_description
1 polymer ?
#
loop_
_entity_poly.entity_id
_entity_poly.type
_entity_poly.pdbx_seq_one_letter_code
_entity_poly.pdbx_strand_id
1 'polypeptide(L)'
;MEILHQHQQSQIPKGSPKCDIWDGLVWRHFTGTRNINEPPFMSIPLALAFCICVDWFNAHGKSTRSDSIGPIMLICLNIPPSERLKPDNFYVSVIIPSPKEPTALQLNYLFVPLIKELKEVCKGYHFSPTSIGPSGSFICVAILTAIVDVVAMRKRMGFISHSGNHFCNFCTIQKAQIKEIGLHFHYTCSYQNHKLTIVKWLWASPKQRQAIVSEYGV
;
A
#
# COMPACT_ATOMS: atom_id res chain seq x y z
N MET A 1 0.63 13.13 -21.19
CA MET A 1 -0.18 11.97 -21.64
C MET A 1 0.59 11.04 -22.57
N GLU A 2 1.44 11.57 -23.46
CA GLU A 2 2.23 10.76 -24.41
C GLU A 2 3.15 9.73 -23.74
N ILE A 3 3.88 10.13 -22.69
CA ILE A 3 4.75 9.23 -21.90
C ILE A 3 3.97 8.08 -21.22
N LEU A 4 2.75 8.36 -20.73
CA LEU A 4 1.89 7.35 -20.10
C LEU A 4 1.35 6.35 -21.13
N HIS A 5 1.01 6.85 -22.32
CA HIS A 5 0.47 6.04 -23.42
C HIS A 5 1.52 5.09 -23.99
N GLN A 6 2.75 5.55 -24.18
CA GLN A 6 3.87 4.74 -24.67
C GLN A 6 4.24 3.61 -23.68
N HIS A 7 4.22 3.89 -22.37
CA HIS A 7 4.55 2.89 -21.34
C HIS A 7 3.50 1.77 -21.26
N GLN A 8 2.21 2.12 -21.30
CA GLN A 8 1.10 1.15 -21.23
C GLN A 8 1.07 0.16 -22.40
N GLN A 9 1.61 0.53 -23.57
CA GLN A 9 1.61 -0.29 -24.78
C GLN A 9 2.77 -1.28 -24.86
N SER A 10 3.77 -1.16 -23.99
CA SER A 10 4.91 -2.07 -23.99
C SER A 10 4.51 -3.46 -23.47
N GLN A 11 4.45 -4.46 -24.36
CA GLN A 11 4.30 -5.86 -23.99
C GLN A 11 5.68 -6.53 -23.97
N ILE A 12 6.09 -7.05 -22.82
CA ILE A 12 7.35 -7.80 -22.72
C ILE A 12 7.10 -9.29 -23.03
N PRO A 13 7.89 -9.92 -23.92
CA PRO A 13 7.74 -11.33 -24.29
C PRO A 13 7.87 -12.28 -23.08
N LYS A 14 7.12 -13.40 -23.11
CA LYS A 14 7.25 -14.47 -22.09
C LYS A 14 8.71 -14.98 -22.05
N GLY A 15 9.32 -14.98 -20.86
CA GLY A 15 10.69 -15.48 -20.62
C GLY A 15 11.75 -14.38 -20.47
N SER A 16 11.38 -13.10 -20.66
CA SER A 16 12.24 -11.97 -20.33
C SER A 16 12.44 -11.83 -18.82
N PRO A 17 13.54 -11.17 -18.37
CA PRO A 17 13.64 -10.68 -17.01
C PRO A 17 12.42 -9.83 -16.67
N LYS A 18 11.88 -9.99 -15.46
CA LYS A 18 10.86 -9.09 -14.93
C LYS A 18 11.56 -7.78 -14.58
N CYS A 19 11.30 -6.74 -15.35
CA CYS A 19 11.91 -5.43 -15.21
C CYS A 19 10.99 -4.46 -14.48
N ASP A 20 9.69 -4.78 -14.40
CA ASP A 20 8.68 -3.86 -13.88
C ASP A 20 7.53 -4.56 -13.15
N ILE A 21 6.77 -3.79 -12.36
CA ILE A 21 5.55 -4.25 -11.68
C ILE A 21 4.55 -4.84 -12.67
N TRP A 22 4.51 -4.32 -13.89
CA TRP A 22 3.60 -4.78 -14.95
C TRP A 22 3.90 -6.20 -15.44
N ASP A 23 5.08 -6.75 -15.15
CA ASP A 23 5.42 -8.15 -15.41
C ASP A 23 4.81 -9.12 -14.37
N GLY A 24 4.24 -8.58 -13.29
CA GLY A 24 3.56 -9.34 -12.25
C GLY A 24 2.18 -9.83 -12.69
N LEU A 25 1.97 -11.16 -12.65
CA LEU A 25 0.68 -11.78 -13.00
C LEU A 25 -0.48 -11.23 -12.14
N VAL A 26 -0.23 -10.95 -10.86
CA VAL A 26 -1.24 -10.39 -9.93
C VAL A 26 -1.76 -9.05 -10.44
N TRP A 27 -0.88 -8.18 -10.94
CA TRP A 27 -1.24 -6.84 -11.38
C TRP A 27 -1.87 -6.83 -12.78
N ARG A 28 -1.43 -7.74 -13.65
CA ARG A 28 -2.01 -7.91 -15.00
C ARG A 28 -3.46 -8.38 -14.99
N HIS A 29 -3.87 -9.14 -13.97
CA HIS A 29 -5.22 -9.67 -13.84
C HIS A 29 -6.02 -8.99 -12.72
N PHE A 30 -5.47 -7.94 -12.11
CA PHE A 30 -6.17 -7.19 -11.06
C PHE A 30 -7.43 -6.54 -11.65
N THR A 31 -8.60 -6.87 -11.14
CA THR A 31 -9.88 -6.29 -11.61
C THR A 31 -10.32 -5.06 -10.81
N GLY A 32 -9.71 -4.78 -9.65
CA GLY A 32 -10.14 -3.69 -8.78
C GLY A 32 -11.19 -4.14 -7.78
N THR A 33 -12.18 -3.27 -7.52
CA THR A 33 -13.39 -3.60 -6.73
C THR A 33 -14.46 -4.32 -7.56
N ARG A 34 -14.11 -4.71 -8.78
CA ARG A 34 -15.00 -5.28 -9.79
C ARG A 34 -14.95 -6.81 -9.77
N ASN A 35 -15.88 -7.47 -10.47
CA ASN A 35 -15.93 -8.93 -10.49
C ASN A 35 -14.62 -9.51 -11.08
N ILE A 36 -14.16 -10.66 -10.59
CA ILE A 36 -12.98 -11.36 -11.12
C ILE A 36 -13.15 -11.79 -12.59
N ASN A 37 -14.41 -11.93 -13.04
CA ASN A 37 -14.75 -12.25 -14.43
C ASN A 37 -14.72 -11.02 -15.35
N GLU A 38 -14.55 -9.80 -14.81
CA GLU A 38 -14.43 -8.60 -15.62
C GLU A 38 -13.01 -8.45 -16.22
N PRO A 39 -12.88 -7.67 -17.31
CA PRO A 39 -11.57 -7.33 -17.85
C PRO A 39 -10.65 -6.68 -16.80
N PRO A 40 -9.32 -6.88 -16.90
CA PRO A 40 -8.35 -6.26 -15.98
C PRO A 40 -8.57 -4.75 -15.80
N PHE A 41 -8.30 -4.23 -14.61
CA PHE A 41 -8.47 -2.81 -14.27
C PHE A 41 -7.75 -1.88 -15.24
N MET A 42 -6.53 -2.27 -15.64
CA MET A 42 -5.73 -1.48 -16.57
C MET A 42 -6.25 -1.50 -18.02
N SER A 43 -7.30 -2.26 -18.34
CA SER A 43 -7.96 -2.18 -19.64
C SER A 43 -8.98 -1.03 -19.73
N ILE A 44 -9.33 -0.40 -18.60
CA ILE A 44 -10.21 0.77 -18.60
C ILE A 44 -9.40 1.96 -19.17
N PRO A 45 -9.93 2.69 -20.16
CA PRO A 45 -9.30 3.92 -20.65
C PRO A 45 -9.03 4.88 -19.49
N LEU A 46 -7.80 5.43 -19.43
CA LEU A 46 -7.35 6.32 -18.35
C LEU A 46 -7.41 5.70 -16.94
N ALA A 47 -7.27 4.37 -16.83
CA ALA A 47 -6.94 3.74 -15.56
C ALA A 47 -5.51 4.08 -15.12
N LEU A 48 -5.39 4.65 -13.92
CA LEU A 48 -4.12 4.97 -13.29
C LEU A 48 -3.89 4.03 -12.10
N ALA A 49 -2.71 3.44 -12.08
CA ALA A 49 -2.22 2.67 -10.96
C ALA A 49 -1.21 3.51 -10.16
N PHE A 50 -1.33 3.43 -8.85
CA PHE A 50 -0.42 4.10 -7.94
C PHE A 50 0.19 3.11 -6.95
N CYS A 51 1.41 3.41 -6.55
CA CYS A 51 1.98 2.90 -5.32
C CYS A 51 1.78 3.94 -4.22
N ILE A 52 1.46 3.49 -3.00
CA ILE A 52 1.43 4.36 -1.83
C ILE A 52 2.70 4.19 -0.99
N CYS A 53 3.34 5.28 -0.66
CA CYS A 53 4.54 5.32 0.17
C CYS A 53 4.22 6.02 1.49
N VAL A 54 4.74 5.48 2.58
CA VAL A 54 4.67 6.10 3.90
C VAL A 54 6.02 5.97 4.54
N ASP A 55 6.53 7.12 4.96
CA ASP A 55 7.79 7.20 5.68
C ASP A 55 7.71 8.34 6.69
N TRP A 56 8.55 8.29 7.71
CA TRP A 56 8.80 9.39 8.63
C TRP A 56 10.26 9.37 9.06
N PHE A 57 10.83 10.55 9.18
CA PHE A 57 12.23 10.74 9.46
C PHE A 57 12.42 11.92 10.41
N ASN A 58 13.61 12.00 11.01
CA ASN A 58 13.96 13.17 11.81
C ASN A 58 14.17 14.38 10.87
N ALA A 59 13.35 15.41 11.02
CA ALA A 59 13.42 16.66 10.24
C ALA A 59 14.78 17.37 10.40
N HIS A 60 15.48 17.11 11.51
CA HIS A 60 16.80 17.67 11.79
C HIS A 60 17.95 16.68 11.51
N GLY A 61 17.68 15.58 10.79
CA GLY A 61 18.67 14.57 10.44
C GLY A 61 19.25 13.87 11.67
N LYS A 62 20.58 13.88 11.82
CA LYS A 62 21.29 13.20 12.92
C LYS A 62 21.39 14.02 14.23
N SER A 63 20.62 15.10 14.34
CA SER A 63 20.57 15.93 15.54
C SER A 63 20.02 15.17 16.75
N THR A 64 20.40 15.60 17.97
CA THR A 64 19.84 15.11 19.23
C THR A 64 18.37 15.49 19.43
N ARG A 65 17.89 16.49 18.66
CA ARG A 65 16.48 16.87 18.63
C ARG A 65 15.69 15.83 17.81
N SER A 66 14.82 15.09 18.48
CA SER A 66 13.92 14.11 17.84
C SER A 66 12.62 14.79 17.39
N ASP A 67 12.58 15.25 16.15
CA ASP A 67 11.39 15.85 15.53
C ASP A 67 11.03 15.00 14.30
N SER A 68 10.11 14.05 14.47
CA SER A 68 9.69 13.11 13.43
C SER A 68 8.60 13.71 12.56
N ILE A 69 8.85 13.84 11.26
CA ILE A 69 7.88 14.29 10.25
C ILE A 69 7.91 13.32 9.08
N GLY A 70 6.82 13.17 8.34
CA GLY A 70 6.78 12.21 7.26
C GLY A 70 5.68 12.44 6.25
N PRO A 71 5.86 12.10 4.97
CA PRO A 71 4.79 12.18 3.99
C PRO A 71 4.09 10.82 3.78
N ILE A 72 2.79 10.88 3.48
CA ILE A 72 2.09 9.85 2.73
C ILE A 72 2.07 10.31 1.28
N MET A 73 2.71 9.54 0.40
CA MET A 73 2.89 9.89 -1.01
C MET A 73 2.26 8.84 -1.91
N LEU A 74 1.81 9.25 -3.08
CA LEU A 74 1.40 8.38 -4.16
C LEU A 74 2.40 8.53 -5.32
N ILE A 75 2.78 7.41 -5.94
CA ILE A 75 3.66 7.35 -7.10
C ILE A 75 2.89 6.71 -8.25
N CYS A 76 2.76 7.40 -9.38
CA CYS A 76 2.06 6.87 -10.54
C CYS A 76 2.91 5.79 -11.23
N LEU A 77 2.41 4.55 -11.25
CA LEU A 77 3.08 3.39 -11.82
C LEU A 77 2.98 3.33 -13.35
N ASN A 78 2.07 4.12 -13.94
CA ASN A 78 1.92 4.26 -15.39
C ASN A 78 3.06 5.08 -16.02
N ILE A 79 3.83 5.82 -15.22
CA ILE A 79 5.03 6.53 -15.67
C ILE A 79 6.15 5.49 -15.92
N PRO A 80 7.08 5.67 -16.88
CA PRO A 80 8.22 4.76 -17.06
C PRO A 80 9.09 4.63 -15.80
N PRO A 81 9.70 3.45 -15.51
CA PRO A 81 10.51 3.22 -14.31
C PRO A 81 11.59 4.28 -14.05
N SER A 82 12.24 4.77 -15.10
CA SER A 82 13.29 5.80 -15.03
C SER A 82 12.79 7.18 -14.60
N GLU A 83 11.48 7.41 -14.67
CA GLU A 83 10.87 8.72 -14.44
C GLU A 83 10.04 8.78 -13.16
N ARG A 84 9.42 7.67 -12.71
CA ARG A 84 8.43 7.68 -11.61
C ARG A 84 8.95 8.21 -10.28
N LEU A 85 10.23 7.97 -10.00
CA LEU A 85 10.87 8.31 -8.72
C LEU A 85 11.51 9.70 -8.74
N LYS A 86 11.32 10.48 -9.81
CA LYS A 86 11.71 11.89 -9.83
C LYS A 86 10.79 12.69 -8.91
N PRO A 87 11.31 13.67 -8.15
CA PRO A 87 10.52 14.46 -7.21
C PRO A 87 9.23 15.05 -7.79
N ASP A 88 9.26 15.48 -9.06
CA ASP A 88 8.10 16.08 -9.76
C ASP A 88 6.94 15.10 -9.97
N ASN A 89 7.18 13.80 -9.83
CA ASN A 89 6.19 12.74 -10.01
C ASN A 89 5.66 12.18 -8.67
N PHE A 90 6.03 12.79 -7.55
CA PHE A 90 5.48 12.46 -6.24
C PHE A 90 4.22 13.27 -5.93
N TYR A 91 3.15 12.56 -5.61
CA TYR A 91 1.88 13.17 -5.21
C TYR A 91 1.75 13.04 -3.69
N VAL A 92 2.10 14.10 -2.96
CA VAL A 92 1.96 14.13 -1.50
C VAL A 92 0.48 14.27 -1.13
N SER A 93 -0.08 13.27 -0.47
CA SER A 93 -1.50 13.27 -0.06
C SER A 93 -1.69 13.73 1.37
N VAL A 94 -0.77 13.38 2.29
CA VAL A 94 -0.84 13.75 3.70
C VAL A 94 0.56 14.04 4.24
N ILE A 95 0.67 15.03 5.12
CA ILE A 95 1.86 15.23 5.96
C ILE A 95 1.54 14.72 7.37
N ILE A 96 2.31 13.74 7.82
CA ILE A 96 2.34 13.25 9.19
C ILE A 96 2.99 14.33 10.05
N PRO A 97 2.27 14.91 11.03
CA PRO A 97 2.77 16.04 11.79
C PRO A 97 3.88 15.62 12.76
N SER A 98 4.78 16.56 13.03
CA SER A 98 5.78 16.44 14.08
C SER A 98 5.17 16.72 15.47
N PRO A 99 5.82 16.35 16.60
CA PRO A 99 7.23 15.94 16.73
C PRO A 99 7.48 14.44 16.83
N LYS A 100 6.44 13.61 16.89
CA LYS A 100 6.57 12.17 17.17
C LYS A 100 6.05 11.33 16.03
N GLU A 101 6.69 10.19 15.86
CA GLU A 101 6.18 9.10 15.03
C GLU A 101 4.74 8.76 15.44
N PRO A 102 3.81 8.60 14.49
CA PRO A 102 2.41 8.34 14.81
C PRO A 102 2.26 6.95 15.41
N THR A 103 1.37 6.82 16.39
CA THR A 103 0.85 5.51 16.79
C THR A 103 0.04 4.90 15.64
N ALA A 104 -0.17 3.57 15.65
CA ALA A 104 -1.01 2.91 14.63
C ALA A 104 -2.42 3.53 14.56
N LEU A 105 -3.00 3.90 15.71
CA LEU A 105 -4.30 4.56 15.77
C LEU A 105 -4.28 5.98 15.15
N GLN A 106 -3.26 6.78 15.45
CA GLN A 106 -3.11 8.11 14.84
C GLN A 106 -2.91 8.02 13.33
N LEU A 107 -2.10 7.07 12.87
CA LEU A 107 -1.88 6.83 11.45
C LEU A 107 -3.19 6.44 10.74
N ASN A 108 -4.07 5.68 11.39
CA ASN A 108 -5.40 5.37 10.85
C ASN A 108 -6.25 6.63 10.64
N TYR A 109 -6.22 7.61 11.54
CA TYR A 109 -6.96 8.86 11.35
C TYR A 109 -6.51 9.63 10.11
N LEU A 110 -5.23 9.56 9.76
CA LEU A 110 -4.70 10.13 8.52
C LEU A 110 -5.14 9.35 7.28
N PHE A 111 -5.21 8.02 7.37
CA PHE A 111 -5.58 7.16 6.26
C PHE A 111 -7.08 7.10 5.95
N VAL A 112 -7.96 7.23 6.95
CA VAL A 112 -9.41 7.13 6.76
C VAL A 112 -9.93 8.06 5.64
N PRO A 113 -9.64 9.38 5.62
CA PRO A 113 -10.09 10.25 4.55
C PRO A 113 -9.50 9.86 3.19
N LEU A 114 -8.19 9.58 3.14
CA LEU A 114 -7.50 9.16 1.93
C LEU A 114 -8.09 7.88 1.33
N ILE A 115 -8.35 6.86 2.16
CA ILE A 115 -8.95 5.60 1.72
C ILE A 115 -10.37 5.82 1.22
N LYS A 116 -11.13 6.74 1.83
CA LYS A 116 -12.49 7.08 1.38
C LYS A 116 -12.45 7.66 -0.04
N GLU A 117 -11.58 8.63 -0.29
CA GLU A 117 -11.42 9.24 -1.61
C GLU A 117 -10.91 8.23 -2.65
N LEU A 118 -9.89 7.44 -2.30
CA LEU A 118 -9.36 6.37 -3.16
C LEU A 118 -10.42 5.34 -3.55
N LYS A 119 -11.35 5.01 -2.65
CA LYS A 119 -12.45 4.09 -2.96
C LYS A 119 -13.45 4.69 -3.95
N GLU A 120 -13.72 5.99 -3.87
CA GLU A 120 -14.62 6.65 -4.82
C GLU A 120 -13.97 6.75 -6.20
N VAL A 121 -12.72 7.22 -6.30
CA VAL A 121 -12.03 7.31 -7.60
C VAL A 121 -11.70 5.92 -8.19
N CYS A 122 -11.63 4.86 -7.38
CA CYS A 122 -11.49 3.48 -7.88
C CYS A 122 -12.74 2.98 -8.62
N LYS A 123 -13.93 3.47 -8.25
CA LYS A 123 -15.18 3.19 -8.99
C LYS A 123 -15.26 3.99 -10.29
N GLY A 124 -14.56 5.12 -10.32
CA GLY A 124 -14.46 6.01 -11.47
C GLY A 124 -14.98 7.41 -11.15
N TYR A 125 -14.34 8.41 -11.75
CA TYR A 125 -14.70 9.82 -11.59
C TYR A 125 -14.77 10.52 -12.95
N HIS A 126 -15.85 11.27 -13.18
CA HIS A 126 -16.03 12.08 -14.38
C HIS A 126 -15.55 13.51 -14.13
N PHE A 127 -14.48 13.88 -14.80
CA PHE A 127 -14.04 15.26 -14.91
C PHE A 127 -14.88 16.01 -15.93
N SER A 128 -15.26 17.24 -15.59
CA SER A 128 -15.97 18.12 -16.51
C SER A 128 -15.14 18.40 -17.77
N PRO A 129 -15.80 18.71 -18.89
CA PRO A 129 -15.13 19.19 -20.09
C PRO A 129 -14.09 20.27 -19.82
N THR A 130 -12.95 20.16 -20.49
CA THR A 130 -11.89 21.17 -20.51
C THR A 130 -11.64 21.61 -21.95
N SER A 131 -10.89 22.70 -22.16
CA SER A 131 -10.50 23.13 -23.50
C SER A 131 -9.72 22.07 -24.29
N ILE A 132 -8.99 21.19 -23.58
CA ILE A 132 -8.19 20.10 -24.16
C ILE A 132 -9.01 18.80 -24.29
N GLY A 133 -10.03 18.63 -23.43
CA GLY A 133 -10.91 17.46 -23.41
C GLY A 133 -12.38 17.90 -23.40
N PRO A 134 -12.96 18.31 -24.55
CA PRO A 134 -14.32 18.87 -24.61
C PRO A 134 -15.43 17.86 -24.25
N SER A 135 -15.13 16.55 -24.25
CA SER A 135 -16.06 15.51 -23.80
C SER A 135 -15.94 15.20 -22.29
N GLY A 136 -15.09 15.93 -21.56
CA GLY A 136 -14.69 15.54 -20.21
C GLY A 136 -13.79 14.30 -20.22
N SER A 137 -13.57 13.70 -19.05
CA SER A 137 -12.76 12.48 -18.95
C SER A 137 -13.25 11.62 -17.80
N PHE A 138 -13.37 10.32 -18.07
CA PHE A 138 -13.61 9.32 -17.04
C PHE A 138 -12.27 8.72 -16.64
N ILE A 139 -11.93 8.78 -15.36
CA ILE A 139 -10.71 8.15 -14.84
C ILE A 139 -11.05 7.16 -13.73
N CYS A 140 -10.26 6.10 -13.65
CA CYS A 140 -10.28 5.18 -12.51
C CYS A 140 -8.88 5.13 -11.90
N VAL A 141 -8.79 5.13 -10.57
CA VAL A 141 -7.51 5.05 -9.86
C VAL A 141 -7.47 3.83 -8.95
N ALA A 142 -6.39 3.05 -8.99
CA ALA A 142 -6.16 1.94 -8.07
C ALA A 142 -4.80 2.05 -7.37
N ILE A 143 -4.76 1.72 -6.08
CA ILE A 143 -3.50 1.49 -5.38
C ILE A 143 -3.14 0.01 -5.54
N LEU A 144 -2.05 -0.27 -6.27
CA LEU A 144 -1.61 -1.65 -6.49
C LEU A 144 -0.69 -2.12 -5.36
N THR A 145 0.27 -1.31 -4.97
CA THR A 145 1.30 -1.73 -4.01
C THR A 145 1.67 -0.64 -3.03
N ALA A 146 2.44 -1.00 -2.01
CA ALA A 146 3.01 -0.09 -1.04
C ALA A 146 4.53 -0.21 -0.98
N ILE A 147 5.23 0.93 -0.96
CA ILE A 147 6.67 1.01 -0.68
C ILE A 147 6.80 1.66 0.68
N VAL A 148 7.05 0.84 1.68
CA VAL A 148 7.10 1.24 3.09
C VAL A 148 8.18 0.42 3.77
N ASP A 149 8.83 1.00 4.77
CA ASP A 149 9.70 0.23 5.64
C ASP A 149 8.88 -0.75 6.51
N VAL A 150 9.58 -1.64 7.22
CA VAL A 150 8.89 -2.68 8.02
C VAL A 150 8.08 -2.07 9.17
N VAL A 151 8.55 -0.96 9.75
CA VAL A 151 7.88 -0.31 10.89
C VAL A 151 6.56 0.33 10.44
N ALA A 152 6.58 1.09 9.36
CA ALA A 152 5.40 1.71 8.76
C ALA A 152 4.42 0.68 8.22
N MET A 153 4.92 -0.36 7.54
CA MET A 153 4.09 -1.47 7.07
C MET A 153 3.31 -2.11 8.22
N ARG A 154 3.98 -2.43 9.34
CA ARG A 154 3.34 -3.08 10.49
C ARG A 154 2.27 -2.21 11.12
N LYS A 155 2.57 -0.92 11.35
CA LYS A 155 1.60 0.03 11.89
C LYS A 155 0.38 0.19 11.00
N ARG A 156 0.58 0.25 9.69
CA ARG A 156 -0.50 0.37 8.70
C ARG A 156 -1.33 -0.90 8.58
N MET A 157 -0.69 -2.06 8.59
CA MET A 157 -1.37 -3.34 8.37
C MET A 157 -2.00 -3.91 9.65
N GLY A 158 -1.78 -3.29 10.81
CA GLY A 158 -2.27 -3.80 12.09
C GLY A 158 -1.50 -5.04 12.53
N PHE A 159 -0.17 -5.02 12.39
CA PHE A 159 0.72 -6.01 12.99
C PHE A 159 1.39 -5.41 14.23
N ILE A 160 1.78 -6.29 15.15
CA ILE A 160 2.62 -5.95 16.30
C ILE A 160 3.94 -5.30 15.85
N SER A 161 4.55 -4.48 16.72
CA SER A 161 5.83 -3.83 16.44
C SER A 161 6.94 -4.84 16.08
N HIS A 162 8.02 -4.36 15.48
CA HIS A 162 9.19 -5.16 15.10
C HIS A 162 9.85 -5.89 16.29
N SER A 163 9.60 -5.43 17.53
CA SER A 163 10.09 -6.04 18.76
C SER A 163 9.18 -7.14 19.33
N GLY A 164 8.02 -7.39 18.71
CA GLY A 164 7.06 -8.40 19.14
C GLY A 164 7.50 -9.84 18.88
N ASN A 165 6.77 -10.80 19.47
CA ASN A 165 7.05 -12.23 19.29
C ASN A 165 6.77 -12.70 17.85
N HIS A 166 5.79 -12.08 17.17
CA HIS A 166 5.50 -12.30 15.76
C HIS A 166 6.26 -11.29 14.87
N PHE A 167 7.40 -11.73 14.33
CA PHE A 167 8.33 -10.89 13.59
C PHE A 167 8.24 -11.05 12.05
N CYS A 168 7.53 -12.06 11.55
CA CYS A 168 7.27 -12.25 10.13
C CYS A 168 5.86 -11.74 9.76
N ASN A 169 5.71 -11.08 8.62
CA ASN A 169 4.39 -10.65 8.11
C ASN A 169 3.74 -11.71 7.20
N PHE A 170 4.49 -12.73 6.82
CA PHE A 170 4.07 -13.76 5.85
C PHE A 170 3.72 -15.10 6.51
N CYS A 171 4.22 -15.35 7.71
CA CYS A 171 3.96 -16.59 8.43
C CYS A 171 3.80 -16.35 9.93
N THR A 172 3.34 -17.37 10.64
CA THR A 172 3.00 -17.31 12.07
C THR A 172 4.18 -17.64 13.00
N ILE A 173 5.40 -17.72 12.48
CA ILE A 173 6.60 -18.07 13.26
C ILE A 173 6.81 -17.10 14.42
N GLN A 174 7.18 -17.67 15.57
CA GLN A 174 7.52 -16.89 16.76
C GLN A 174 9.03 -16.69 16.87
N LYS A 175 9.44 -15.62 17.57
CA LYS A 175 10.86 -15.27 17.76
C LYS A 175 11.66 -16.39 18.42
N ALA A 176 11.03 -17.17 19.31
CA ALA A 176 11.64 -18.35 19.92
C ALA A 176 12.09 -19.40 18.88
N GLN A 177 11.40 -19.46 17.74
CA GLN A 177 11.62 -20.41 16.65
C GLN A 177 12.40 -19.80 15.49
N ILE A 178 13.04 -18.63 15.64
CA ILE A 178 13.71 -17.91 14.54
C ILE A 178 14.77 -18.74 13.78
N LYS A 179 15.29 -19.81 14.39
CA LYS A 179 16.26 -20.74 13.79
C LYS A 179 15.61 -21.81 12.92
N GLU A 180 14.28 -21.97 12.96
CA GLU A 180 13.53 -22.95 12.17
C GLU A 180 13.34 -22.42 10.74
N ILE A 181 14.38 -22.59 9.92
CA ILE A 181 14.39 -22.14 8.52
C ILE A 181 13.76 -23.23 7.65
N GLY A 182 12.52 -23.02 7.19
CA GLY A 182 11.85 -23.92 6.26
C GLY A 182 10.43 -23.47 5.90
N LEU A 183 10.11 -23.51 4.60
CA LEU A 183 8.77 -23.18 4.06
C LEU A 183 7.68 -24.18 4.48
N HIS A 184 8.07 -25.37 4.95
CA HIS A 184 7.16 -26.49 5.21
C HIS A 184 6.51 -26.49 6.60
N PHE A 185 7.04 -25.69 7.54
CA PHE A 185 6.70 -25.82 8.96
C PHE A 185 5.80 -24.71 9.51
N HIS A 186 5.46 -23.70 8.70
CA HIS A 186 4.81 -22.49 9.20
C HIS A 186 3.55 -22.17 8.42
N TYR A 187 2.45 -21.94 9.14
CA TYR A 187 1.21 -21.48 8.55
C TYR A 187 1.42 -20.08 7.93
N THR A 188 0.96 -19.91 6.70
CA THR A 188 0.96 -18.62 6.01
C THR A 188 -0.01 -17.66 6.69
N CYS A 189 0.42 -16.42 6.92
CA CYS A 189 -0.48 -15.34 7.30
C CYS A 189 -1.33 -14.96 6.08
N SER A 190 -2.53 -15.54 5.98
CA SER A 190 -3.45 -15.19 4.91
C SER A 190 -4.16 -13.86 5.23
N TYR A 191 -4.46 -13.08 4.20
CA TYR A 191 -5.23 -11.85 4.36
C TYR A 191 -6.59 -12.09 5.05
N GLN A 192 -7.24 -13.22 4.76
CA GLN A 192 -8.52 -13.60 5.36
C GLN A 192 -8.39 -13.84 6.87
N ASN A 193 -7.39 -14.63 7.29
CA ASN A 193 -7.15 -14.90 8.70
C ASN A 193 -6.77 -13.62 9.44
N HIS A 194 -5.88 -12.81 8.86
CA HIS A 194 -5.48 -11.52 9.41
C HIS A 194 -6.69 -10.59 9.63
N LYS A 195 -7.56 -10.47 8.63
CA LYS A 195 -8.79 -9.66 8.73
C LYS A 195 -9.72 -10.18 9.81
N LEU A 196 -9.91 -11.49 9.94
CA LEU A 196 -10.73 -12.09 11.00
C LEU A 196 -10.16 -11.78 12.39
N THR A 197 -8.84 -11.85 12.56
CA THR A 197 -8.17 -11.50 13.82
C THR A 197 -8.34 -10.02 14.16
N ILE A 198 -8.20 -9.11 13.19
CA ILE A 198 -8.47 -7.67 13.39
C ILE A 198 -9.91 -7.46 13.85
N VAL A 199 -10.89 -8.12 13.22
CA VAL A 199 -12.30 -8.02 13.62
C VAL A 199 -12.49 -8.52 15.04
N LYS A 200 -11.91 -9.66 15.41
CA LYS A 200 -11.93 -10.15 16.80
C LYS A 200 -11.35 -9.12 17.78
N TRP A 201 -10.23 -8.50 17.42
CA TRP A 201 -9.58 -7.46 18.23
C TRP A 201 -10.46 -6.21 18.41
N LEU A 202 -11.14 -5.77 17.35
CA LEU A 202 -12.00 -4.58 17.38
C LEU A 202 -13.15 -4.74 18.39
N TRP A 203 -13.80 -5.90 18.40
CA TRP A 203 -14.92 -6.20 19.29
C TRP A 203 -14.52 -6.72 20.68
N ALA A 204 -13.22 -6.93 20.92
CA ALA A 204 -12.70 -7.43 22.19
C ALA A 204 -12.60 -6.34 23.26
N SER A 205 -12.76 -6.73 24.53
CA SER A 205 -12.42 -5.90 25.69
C SER A 205 -10.91 -5.59 25.75
N PRO A 206 -10.47 -4.55 26.48
CA PRO A 206 -9.05 -4.21 26.60
C PRO A 206 -8.15 -5.38 27.03
N LYS A 207 -8.61 -6.22 27.95
CA LYS A 207 -7.87 -7.42 28.40
C LYS A 207 -7.77 -8.48 27.31
N GLN A 208 -8.85 -8.72 26.57
CA GLN A 208 -8.87 -9.66 25.46
C GLN A 208 -8.00 -9.19 24.28
N ARG A 209 -7.95 -7.88 24.01
CA ARG A 209 -7.08 -7.31 22.97
C ARG A 209 -5.61 -7.64 23.21
N GLN A 210 -5.13 -7.53 24.44
CA GLN A 210 -3.75 -7.89 24.78
C GLN A 210 -3.46 -9.39 24.52
N ALA A 211 -4.40 -10.27 24.86
CA ALA A 211 -4.28 -11.69 24.58
C ALA A 211 -4.23 -11.98 23.07
N ILE A 212 -5.11 -11.35 22.28
CA ILE A 212 -5.14 -11.50 20.81
C ILE A 212 -3.83 -11.01 20.18
N VAL A 213 -3.31 -9.85 20.60
CA VAL A 213 -2.03 -9.32 20.12
C VAL A 213 -0.89 -10.30 20.43
N SER A 214 -0.90 -10.90 21.63
CA SER A 214 0.14 -11.85 22.05
C SER A 214 0.08 -13.17 21.28
N GLU A 215 -1.12 -13.66 20.97
CA GLU A 215 -1.34 -14.96 20.33
C GLU A 215 -1.17 -14.92 18.81
N TYR A 216 -1.61 -13.82 18.18
CA TYR A 216 -1.70 -13.71 16.73
C TYR A 216 -0.79 -12.62 16.12
N GLY A 217 -0.22 -11.73 16.93
CA GLY A 217 0.65 -10.65 16.44
C GLY A 217 -0.09 -9.53 15.71
N VAL A 218 -1.39 -9.34 15.99
CA VAL A 218 -2.30 -8.36 15.37
C VAL A 218 -2.75 -7.33 16.40
#